data_AF-A0A8H6I889-F1
#
_entry.id   AF-A0A8H6I889-F1
#
_cell.length_a   1.000
_cell.length_b   1.000
_cell.length_c   1.000
_cell.angle_alpha   90.00
_cell.angle_beta   90.00
_cell.angle_gamma   90.00
#
_symmetry.space_group_name_H-M   'P 1'
#
loop_
_entity.id
_entity.type
_entity.pdbx_description
1 polymer ?
#
loop_
_entity_poly.entity_id
_entity_poly.type
_entity_poly.pdbx_seq_one_letter_code
_entity_poly.pdbx_strand_id
1 'polypeptide(L)'
;LVLLFIKHICGWTEDGPKRGLFGTPAAFYGTVEQQGRMTLHLHFLLWIAGQLPLHIVREKLMSQDSDFTRELTEYMESCFVGEFMTGSKAEVSDHDIPEGYKDPTLTLPEAPPQAFCDEPETCGCENCVEVLSWWERFKLTVDDILIRSNKIHATGKGCINKDGVCTARFPREVFMQTTVDPKTGHLNMKKQESSINDVSPVVTATNRCNTDARCLLSGTSVKAVVGYVTDYITKGWLKTHQVFSALHDSFSR
;
A
#
# COMPACT_ATOMS: atom_id res chain seq x y z
N LEU A 1 3.19 -4.24 17.23
CA LEU A 1 3.33 -3.66 15.88
C LEU A 1 2.26 -4.14 14.90
N VAL A 2 2.10 -5.46 14.65
CA VAL A 2 1.10 -5.96 13.69
C VAL A 2 -0.34 -5.61 14.05
N LEU A 3 -0.74 -5.81 15.31
CA LEU A 3 -2.07 -5.39 15.76
C LEU A 3 -2.28 -3.88 15.66
N LEU A 4 -1.21 -3.07 15.68
CA LEU A 4 -1.32 -1.62 15.48
C LEU A 4 -1.62 -1.29 14.02
N PHE A 5 -1.04 -1.99 13.05
CA PHE A 5 -1.39 -1.80 11.63
C PHE A 5 -2.87 -2.17 11.40
N ILE A 6 -3.29 -3.32 11.90
CA ILE A 6 -4.68 -3.79 11.77
C ILE A 6 -5.67 -2.85 12.49
N LYS A 7 -5.30 -2.32 13.66
CA LYS A 7 -6.12 -1.37 14.43
C LYS A 7 -6.20 0.01 13.77
N HIS A 8 -5.05 0.61 13.45
CA HIS A 8 -4.97 2.02 13.06
C HIS A 8 -5.04 2.26 11.55
N ILE A 9 -4.59 1.30 10.72
CA ILE A 9 -4.67 1.42 9.25
C ILE A 9 -5.92 0.73 8.73
N CYS A 10 -6.20 -0.51 9.17
CA CYS A 10 -7.35 -1.28 8.68
C CYS A 10 -8.65 -0.98 9.44
N GLY A 11 -8.61 -0.36 10.61
CA GLY A 11 -9.80 0.02 11.38
C GLY A 11 -10.40 -1.09 12.24
N TRP A 12 -9.66 -2.17 12.54
CA TRP A 12 -10.14 -3.24 13.41
C TRP A 12 -9.85 -2.94 14.89
N THR A 13 -10.81 -2.35 15.60
CA THR A 13 -10.62 -1.87 16.99
C THR A 13 -11.30 -2.75 18.03
N GLU A 14 -10.94 -2.58 19.30
CA GLU A 14 -11.53 -3.30 20.44
C GLU A 14 -13.02 -2.98 20.63
N ASP A 15 -13.44 -1.75 20.31
CA ASP A 15 -14.83 -1.29 20.34
C ASP A 15 -15.64 -1.78 19.11
N GLY A 16 -15.01 -2.55 18.22
CA GLY A 16 -15.57 -3.04 16.97
C GLY A 16 -14.92 -2.42 15.72
N PRO A 17 -15.27 -2.92 14.52
CA PRO A 17 -14.79 -2.37 13.26
C PRO A 17 -15.21 -0.91 13.03
N LYS A 18 -14.24 -0.08 12.68
CA LYS A 18 -14.42 1.31 12.21
C LYS A 18 -13.91 1.42 10.78
N ARG A 19 -14.32 2.46 10.05
CA ARG A 19 -13.82 2.72 8.69
C ARG A 19 -12.30 2.95 8.75
N GLY A 20 -11.53 2.03 8.20
CA GLY A 20 -10.09 2.19 7.98
C GLY A 20 -9.81 2.72 6.56
N LEU A 21 -8.53 2.65 6.18
CA LEU A 21 -8.05 3.09 4.87
C LEU A 21 -8.81 2.41 3.71
N PHE A 22 -9.01 1.10 3.80
CA PHE A 22 -9.65 0.28 2.77
C PHE A 22 -11.17 0.15 2.98
N GLY A 23 -11.77 0.96 3.87
CA GLY A 23 -13.17 0.81 4.28
C GLY A 23 -13.35 0.09 5.62
N THR A 24 -14.58 -0.24 5.97
CA THR A 24 -14.90 -0.91 7.24
C THR A 24 -14.58 -2.39 7.15
N PRO A 25 -13.70 -2.95 8.00
CA PRO A 25 -13.35 -4.35 7.93
C PRO A 25 -14.48 -5.23 8.49
N ALA A 26 -14.83 -6.29 7.77
CA ALA A 26 -15.78 -7.31 8.21
C ALA A 26 -15.09 -8.47 8.92
N ALA A 27 -13.87 -8.81 8.50
CA ALA A 27 -13.04 -9.85 9.10
C ALA A 27 -11.57 -9.65 8.71
N PHE A 28 -10.65 -10.23 9.48
CA PHE A 28 -9.25 -10.36 9.10
C PHE A 28 -8.69 -11.70 9.58
N TYR A 29 -7.67 -12.21 8.88
CA TYR A 29 -6.94 -13.41 9.29
C TYR A 29 -5.48 -13.26 8.89
N GLY A 30 -4.54 -13.46 9.81
CA GLY A 30 -3.13 -13.23 9.52
C GLY A 30 -2.18 -13.76 10.59
N THR A 31 -0.89 -13.79 10.24
CA THR A 31 0.20 -14.19 11.15
C THR A 31 1.37 -13.22 11.05
N VAL A 32 2.23 -13.27 12.07
CA VAL A 32 3.52 -12.58 12.10
C VAL A 32 4.62 -13.62 12.00
N GLU A 33 5.46 -13.51 10.98
CA GLU A 33 6.63 -14.38 10.80
C GLU A 33 7.91 -13.57 11.01
N GLN A 34 8.87 -14.13 11.74
CA GLN A 34 10.24 -13.61 11.78
C GLN A 34 11.01 -14.19 10.61
N GLN A 35 11.46 -13.36 9.67
CA GLN A 35 12.35 -13.80 8.61
C GLN A 35 13.81 -13.87 9.08
N GLY A 36 14.65 -14.60 8.33
CA GLY A 36 16.06 -14.89 8.64
C GLY A 36 17.02 -13.70 8.73
N ARG A 37 16.51 -12.47 8.86
CA ARG A 37 17.26 -11.22 9.05
C ARG A 37 16.74 -10.38 10.22
N MET A 38 16.02 -11.00 11.16
CA MET A 38 15.39 -10.33 12.31
C MET A 38 14.34 -9.28 11.92
N THR A 39 13.79 -9.37 10.70
CA THR A 39 12.67 -8.55 10.26
C THR A 39 11.35 -9.28 10.51
N LEU A 40 10.34 -8.53 10.94
CA LEU A 40 8.97 -9.06 11.12
C LEU A 40 8.19 -8.84 9.82
N HIS A 41 7.50 -9.90 9.39
CA HIS A 41 6.64 -9.87 8.21
C HIS A 41 5.22 -10.19 8.63
N LEU A 42 4.29 -9.32 8.23
CA LEU A 42 2.86 -9.53 8.41
C LEU A 42 2.28 -10.10 7.12
N HIS A 43 1.75 -11.33 7.19
CA HIS A 43 0.94 -11.92 6.12
C HIS A 43 -0.50 -11.97 6.60
N PHE A 44 -1.42 -11.33 5.89
CA PHE A 44 -2.81 -11.27 6.31
C PHE A 44 -3.76 -11.12 5.12
N LEU A 45 -4.99 -11.55 5.36
CA LEU A 45 -6.16 -11.32 4.53
C LEU A 45 -7.10 -10.39 5.31
N LEU A 46 -7.70 -9.44 4.59
CA LEU A 46 -8.67 -8.48 5.11
C LEU A 46 -9.92 -8.53 4.23
N TRP A 47 -11.07 -8.69 4.86
CA TRP A 47 -12.37 -8.62 4.20
C TRP A 47 -13.02 -7.29 4.55
N ILE A 48 -13.47 -6.57 3.53
CA ILE A 48 -14.19 -5.30 3.68
C ILE A 48 -15.69 -5.56 3.65
N ALA A 49 -16.46 -4.81 4.43
CA ALA A 49 -17.92 -4.89 4.41
C ALA A 49 -18.47 -4.38 3.06
N GLY A 50 -19.60 -4.95 2.60
CA GLY A 50 -20.26 -4.51 1.35
C GLY A 50 -19.62 -5.02 0.06
N GLN A 51 -18.70 -6.00 0.14
CA GLN A 51 -18.06 -6.58 -1.05
C GLN A 51 -19.03 -7.43 -1.87
N LEU A 52 -19.01 -7.24 -3.19
CA LEU A 52 -19.76 -8.07 -4.14
C LEU A 52 -18.92 -9.28 -4.58
N PRO A 53 -19.55 -10.41 -4.92
CA PRO A 53 -18.85 -11.51 -5.58
C PRO A 53 -18.17 -11.05 -6.88
N LEU A 54 -16.94 -11.52 -7.14
CA LEU A 54 -16.14 -11.08 -8.30
C LEU A 54 -16.85 -11.23 -9.65
N HIS A 55 -17.70 -12.24 -9.82
CA HIS A 55 -18.46 -12.43 -11.06
C HIS A 55 -19.49 -11.31 -11.27
N ILE A 56 -20.12 -10.82 -10.20
CA ILE A 56 -21.06 -9.69 -10.23
C ILE A 56 -20.30 -8.38 -10.49
N VAL A 57 -19.14 -8.18 -9.85
CA VAL A 57 -18.29 -7.00 -10.12
C VAL A 57 -17.92 -6.95 -11.59
N ARG A 58 -17.49 -8.09 -12.16
CA ARG A 58 -17.14 -8.18 -13.58
C ARG A 58 -18.34 -7.90 -14.48
N GLU A 59 -19.50 -8.49 -14.19
CA GLU A 59 -20.73 -8.24 -14.96
C GLU A 59 -21.08 -6.75 -14.97
N LYS A 60 -21.03 -6.09 -13.80
CA LYS A 60 -21.30 -4.65 -13.67
C LYS A 60 -20.30 -3.77 -14.41
N LEU A 61 -19.01 -4.11 -14.35
CA LEU A 61 -17.97 -3.41 -15.11
C LEU A 61 -18.16 -3.57 -16.63
N MET A 62 -18.72 -4.70 -17.07
CA MET A 62 -18.98 -4.96 -18.48
C MET A 62 -20.34 -4.42 -18.94
N SER A 63 -21.29 -4.16 -18.04
CA SER A 63 -22.68 -3.78 -18.36
C SER A 63 -22.86 -2.29 -18.73
N GLN A 64 -21.78 -1.55 -18.97
CA GLN A 64 -21.78 -0.08 -19.16
C GLN A 64 -22.46 0.68 -17.98
N ASP A 65 -22.56 0.06 -16.80
CA ASP A 65 -23.07 0.72 -15.59
C ASP A 65 -22.05 1.79 -15.17
N SER A 66 -22.34 3.04 -15.55
CA SER A 66 -21.42 4.16 -15.35
C SER A 66 -21.27 4.53 -13.89
N ASP A 67 -22.33 4.37 -13.08
CA ASP A 67 -22.31 4.75 -11.68
C ASP A 67 -21.48 3.76 -10.86
N PHE A 68 -21.69 2.45 -11.02
CA PHE A 68 -20.87 1.46 -10.34
C PHE A 68 -19.39 1.56 -10.73
N THR A 69 -19.10 1.74 -12.04
CA THR A 69 -17.73 1.85 -12.53
C THR A 69 -17.05 3.11 -12.00
N ARG A 70 -17.77 4.23 -11.96
CA ARG A 70 -17.28 5.48 -11.37
C ARG A 70 -16.97 5.31 -9.88
N GLU A 71 -17.94 4.84 -9.10
CA GLU A 71 -17.78 4.67 -7.64
C GLU A 71 -16.65 3.69 -7.29
N LEU A 72 -16.52 2.57 -8.02
CA LEU A 72 -15.41 1.64 -7.81
C LEU A 72 -14.07 2.27 -8.17
N THR A 73 -14.01 3.05 -9.25
CA THR A 73 -12.80 3.78 -9.67
C THR A 73 -12.38 4.79 -8.61
N GLU A 74 -13.31 5.63 -8.15
CA GLU A 74 -13.08 6.61 -7.08
C GLU A 74 -12.60 5.93 -5.79
N TYR A 75 -13.21 4.81 -5.41
CA TYR A 75 -12.75 4.02 -4.27
C TYR A 75 -11.32 3.51 -4.45
N MET A 76 -11.00 2.91 -5.61
CA MET A 76 -9.67 2.36 -5.86
C MET A 76 -8.58 3.44 -5.90
N GLU A 77 -8.86 4.58 -6.55
CA GLU A 77 -7.96 5.74 -6.60
C GLU A 77 -7.80 6.43 -5.24
N SER A 78 -8.81 6.35 -4.36
CA SER A 78 -8.67 6.83 -2.97
C SER A 78 -7.69 5.99 -2.13
N CYS A 79 -7.47 4.73 -2.52
CA CYS A 79 -6.59 3.81 -1.80
C CYS A 79 -5.17 3.76 -2.38
N PHE A 80 -5.06 3.88 -3.71
CA PHE A 80 -3.83 3.61 -4.45
C PHE A 80 -3.65 4.57 -5.63
N VAL A 81 -2.40 4.96 -5.88
CA VAL A 81 -2.02 5.85 -6.98
C VAL A 81 -0.81 5.29 -7.74
N GLY A 82 -0.77 5.47 -9.06
CA GLY A 82 0.32 5.05 -9.93
C GLY A 82 1.27 6.17 -10.35
N GLU A 83 1.34 7.25 -9.55
CA GLU A 83 2.01 8.52 -9.83
C GLU A 83 2.56 9.13 -8.53
N PHE A 84 3.38 10.19 -8.64
CA PHE A 84 3.76 11.01 -7.50
C PHE A 84 2.62 11.98 -7.13
N MET A 85 2.55 12.38 -5.87
CA MET A 85 1.47 13.16 -5.30
C MET A 85 1.54 14.65 -5.68
N THR A 86 2.73 15.19 -5.97
CA THR A 86 2.94 16.63 -6.21
C THR A 86 3.39 16.99 -7.62
N GLY A 87 3.72 16.02 -8.49
CA GLY A 87 4.17 16.30 -9.86
C GLY A 87 4.70 15.08 -10.60
N SER A 88 5.41 15.29 -11.69
CA SER A 88 6.13 14.23 -12.40
C SER A 88 7.42 13.85 -11.68
N LYS A 89 7.96 12.67 -11.97
CA LYS A 89 9.25 12.22 -11.43
C LYS A 89 10.37 13.25 -11.61
N ALA A 90 10.40 13.93 -12.75
CA ALA A 90 11.43 14.91 -13.07
C ALA A 90 11.34 16.11 -12.13
N GLU A 91 10.14 16.66 -11.95
CA GLU A 91 9.88 17.81 -11.06
C GLU A 91 10.19 17.47 -9.60
N VAL A 92 9.75 16.30 -9.14
CA VAL A 92 9.97 15.88 -7.75
C VAL A 92 11.45 15.59 -7.48
N SER A 93 12.19 15.06 -8.47
CA SER A 93 13.62 14.75 -8.31
C SER A 93 14.52 15.99 -8.35
N ASP A 94 14.04 17.10 -8.90
CA ASP A 94 14.79 18.36 -9.05
C ASP A 94 14.65 19.29 -7.83
N HIS A 95 13.98 18.85 -6.77
CA HIS A 95 13.84 19.64 -5.55
C HIS A 95 15.17 19.76 -4.80
N ASP A 96 15.58 21.02 -4.54
CA ASP A 96 16.70 21.33 -3.68
C ASP A 96 16.52 20.71 -2.29
N ILE A 97 17.58 20.05 -1.81
CA ILE A 97 17.60 19.48 -0.47
C ILE A 97 17.88 20.62 0.52
N PRO A 98 16.92 21.03 1.36
CA PRO A 98 17.09 22.18 2.24
C PRO A 98 18.12 21.89 3.34
N GLU A 99 18.68 22.95 3.91
CA GLU A 99 19.55 22.85 5.07
C GLU A 99 18.79 22.25 6.27
N GLY A 100 19.36 21.24 6.93
CA GLY A 100 18.70 20.49 8.01
C GLY A 100 17.76 19.37 7.55
N TYR A 101 17.76 19.05 6.25
CA TYR A 101 17.01 17.92 5.70
C TYR A 101 17.26 16.60 6.44
N LYS A 102 16.17 15.85 6.67
CA LYS A 102 16.21 14.50 7.25
C LYS A 102 15.50 13.54 6.31
N ASP A 103 16.16 12.43 6.02
CA ASP A 103 15.60 11.37 5.18
C ASP A 103 14.32 10.80 5.82
N PRO A 104 13.14 10.90 5.16
CA PRO A 104 11.89 10.42 5.73
C PRO A 104 11.89 8.90 5.89
N THR A 105 12.70 8.15 5.13
CA THR A 105 12.86 6.70 5.30
C THR A 105 13.58 6.32 6.60
N LEU A 106 14.21 7.30 7.27
CA LEU A 106 14.96 7.14 8.51
C LEU A 106 14.31 7.87 9.70
N THR A 107 13.09 8.40 9.54
CA THR A 107 12.39 9.15 10.60
C THR A 107 10.96 8.65 10.80
N LEU A 108 10.40 8.90 11.98
CA LEU A 108 9.00 8.54 12.26
C LEU A 108 8.02 9.44 11.47
N PRO A 109 6.82 8.93 11.14
CA PRO A 109 5.70 9.72 10.61
C PRO A 109 5.38 10.97 11.44
N GLU A 110 5.20 12.11 10.76
CA GLU A 110 4.59 13.29 11.37
C GLU A 110 3.12 12.97 11.65
N ALA A 111 2.70 13.13 12.91
CA ALA A 111 1.30 12.93 13.28
C ALA A 111 0.43 14.04 12.66
N PRO A 112 -0.81 13.74 12.22
CA PRO A 112 -1.74 14.77 11.80
C PRO A 112 -2.08 15.71 12.96
N PRO A 113 -2.49 16.95 12.69
CA PRO A 113 -3.03 17.86 13.70
C PRO A 113 -4.18 17.19 14.49
N GLN A 114 -4.27 17.48 15.80
CA GLN A 114 -5.31 16.92 16.66
C GLN A 114 -6.66 17.63 16.52
N ALA A 115 -6.62 18.91 16.14
CA ALA A 115 -7.82 19.70 15.91
C ALA A 115 -8.28 19.52 14.47
N PHE A 116 -9.55 19.16 14.31
CA PHE A 116 -10.18 18.99 13.00
C PHE A 116 -11.27 20.05 12.81
N CYS A 117 -11.34 20.57 11.60
CA CYS A 117 -12.51 21.31 11.11
C CYS A 117 -13.23 20.38 10.13
N ASP A 118 -14.56 20.29 10.22
CA ASP A 118 -15.34 19.40 9.35
C ASP A 118 -15.29 19.85 7.87
N GLU A 119 -15.07 21.13 7.63
CA GLU A 119 -14.99 21.73 6.29
C GLU A 119 -13.74 22.60 6.13
N PRO A 120 -12.53 21.99 6.03
CA PRO A 120 -11.29 22.74 6.01
C PRO A 120 -11.11 23.59 4.74
N GLU A 121 -11.77 23.21 3.66
CA GLU A 121 -11.71 23.89 2.36
C GLU A 121 -12.51 25.20 2.33
N THR A 122 -13.53 25.35 3.19
CA THR A 122 -14.45 26.50 3.19
C THR A 122 -14.28 27.42 4.41
N CYS A 123 -13.89 26.88 5.56
CA CYS A 123 -13.87 27.62 6.84
C CYS A 123 -12.68 28.58 7.00
N GLY A 124 -11.47 28.17 6.59
CA GLY A 124 -10.27 29.02 6.64
C GLY A 124 -9.75 29.39 8.04
N CYS A 125 -10.18 28.71 9.11
CA CYS A 125 -9.65 28.93 10.46
C CYS A 125 -8.23 28.37 10.63
N GLU A 126 -7.58 28.67 11.76
CA GLU A 126 -6.22 28.19 12.07
C GLU A 126 -6.09 26.66 11.95
N ASN A 127 -7.07 25.91 12.46
CA ASN A 127 -7.10 24.44 12.33
C ASN A 127 -7.17 23.98 10.86
N CYS A 128 -7.85 24.74 9.99
CA CYS A 128 -7.92 24.44 8.55
C CYS A 128 -6.55 24.62 7.91
N VAL A 129 -5.87 25.73 8.22
CA VAL A 129 -4.52 26.01 7.72
C VAL A 129 -3.54 24.94 8.18
N GLU A 130 -3.61 24.52 9.45
CA GLU A 130 -2.77 23.45 9.96
C GLU A 130 -2.99 22.13 9.21
N VAL A 131 -4.24 21.70 9.04
CA VAL A 131 -4.60 20.45 8.35
C VAL A 131 -4.19 20.49 6.88
N LEU A 132 -4.46 21.58 6.17
CA LEU A 132 -4.08 21.73 4.76
C LEU A 132 -2.56 21.73 4.60
N SER A 133 -1.84 22.46 5.46
CA SER A 133 -0.37 22.47 5.44
C SER A 133 0.22 21.09 5.74
N TRP A 134 -0.41 20.33 6.64
CA TRP A 134 0.01 18.95 6.95
C TRP A 134 -0.21 18.04 5.74
N TRP A 135 -1.33 18.17 5.03
CA TRP A 135 -1.57 17.41 3.80
C TRP A 135 -0.56 17.72 2.70
N GLU A 136 -0.14 18.97 2.55
CA GLU A 136 0.92 19.35 1.62
C GLU A 136 2.27 18.70 2.01
N ARG A 137 2.66 18.78 3.28
CA ARG A 137 3.86 18.11 3.79
C ARG A 137 3.78 16.59 3.65
N PHE A 138 2.61 16.01 3.87
CA PHE A 138 2.35 14.58 3.68
C PHE A 138 2.64 14.16 2.24
N LYS A 139 2.10 14.90 1.25
CA LYS A 139 2.32 14.62 -0.18
C LYS A 139 3.80 14.68 -0.55
N LEU A 140 4.49 15.75 -0.16
CA LEU A 140 5.93 15.90 -0.37
C LEU A 140 6.74 14.77 0.28
N THR A 141 6.35 14.37 1.50
CA THR A 141 7.02 13.28 2.24
C THR A 141 6.82 11.93 1.55
N VAL A 142 5.62 11.64 1.05
CA VAL A 142 5.36 10.42 0.28
C VAL A 142 6.26 10.38 -0.95
N ASP A 143 6.34 11.48 -1.68
CA ASP A 143 7.12 11.54 -2.91
C ASP A 143 8.63 11.36 -2.67
N ASP A 144 9.17 11.97 -1.61
CA ASP A 144 10.56 11.77 -1.20
C ASP A 144 10.85 10.32 -0.78
N ILE A 145 9.95 9.69 -0.01
CA ILE A 145 10.05 8.25 0.32
C ILE A 145 10.08 7.41 -0.97
N LEU A 146 9.22 7.72 -1.94
CA LEU A 146 9.14 6.98 -3.20
C LEU A 146 10.40 7.14 -4.05
N ILE A 147 10.95 8.35 -4.18
CA ILE A 147 12.22 8.59 -4.90
C ILE A 147 13.36 7.79 -4.27
N ARG A 148 13.44 7.80 -2.94
CA ARG A 148 14.52 7.12 -2.22
C ARG A 148 14.40 5.62 -2.24
N SER A 149 13.18 5.11 -2.17
CA SER A 149 12.90 3.68 -2.12
C SER A 149 12.84 3.05 -3.51
N ASN A 150 12.48 3.79 -4.56
CA ASN A 150 12.37 3.31 -5.95
C ASN A 150 13.61 3.67 -6.80
N LYS A 151 14.81 3.34 -6.30
CA LYS A 151 16.07 3.47 -7.06
C LYS A 151 16.25 2.32 -8.06
N ILE A 152 15.38 2.26 -9.05
CA ILE A 152 15.42 1.23 -10.10
C ILE A 152 16.69 1.41 -10.95
N HIS A 153 17.47 0.33 -11.08
CA HIS A 153 18.67 0.22 -11.92
C HIS A 153 19.86 1.13 -11.58
N ALA A 154 19.92 1.75 -10.39
CA ALA A 154 20.96 2.73 -10.05
C ALA A 154 22.42 2.25 -10.18
N THR A 155 22.68 0.93 -10.11
CA THR A 155 24.05 0.37 -10.14
C THR A 155 24.23 -0.83 -11.07
N GLY A 156 23.24 -1.18 -11.89
CA GLY A 156 23.27 -2.38 -12.77
C GLY A 156 23.27 -3.75 -12.04
N LYS A 157 23.61 -3.82 -10.75
CA LYS A 157 23.58 -5.01 -9.89
C LYS A 157 22.27 -5.13 -9.08
N GLY A 158 21.14 -4.92 -9.75
CA GLY A 158 19.82 -4.94 -9.15
C GLY A 158 18.90 -5.98 -9.77
N CYS A 159 17.68 -5.57 -10.10
CA CYS A 159 16.67 -6.40 -10.77
C CYS A 159 16.98 -6.69 -12.25
N ILE A 160 18.11 -6.24 -12.81
CA ILE A 160 18.49 -6.53 -14.20
C ILE A 160 19.11 -7.93 -14.30
N ASN A 161 18.54 -8.78 -15.16
CA ASN A 161 19.11 -10.09 -15.46
C ASN A 161 20.31 -9.99 -16.42
N LYS A 162 20.90 -11.14 -16.77
CA LYS A 162 22.05 -11.21 -17.70
C LYS A 162 21.73 -10.68 -19.11
N ASP A 163 20.46 -10.68 -19.49
CA ASP A 163 19.98 -10.25 -20.81
C ASP A 163 19.62 -8.76 -20.84
N GLY A 164 19.87 -8.01 -19.75
CA GLY A 164 19.50 -6.60 -19.65
C GLY A 164 18.02 -6.34 -19.33
N VAL A 165 17.25 -7.39 -19.05
CA VAL A 165 15.81 -7.30 -18.77
C VAL A 165 15.57 -7.12 -17.27
N CYS A 166 14.71 -6.16 -16.93
CA CYS A 166 14.25 -5.97 -15.57
C CYS A 166 13.35 -7.12 -15.12
N THR A 167 13.84 -7.95 -14.20
CA THR A 167 13.08 -9.04 -13.55
C THR A 167 11.87 -8.54 -12.75
N ALA A 168 11.89 -7.28 -12.32
CA ALA A 168 10.75 -6.60 -11.70
C ALA A 168 9.73 -6.04 -12.72
N ARG A 169 9.98 -6.25 -14.02
CA ARG A 169 9.10 -5.90 -15.15
C ARG A 169 8.85 -4.40 -15.33
N PHE A 170 9.92 -3.62 -15.17
CA PHE A 170 9.94 -2.20 -15.54
C PHE A 170 10.53 -2.00 -16.94
N PRO A 171 10.09 -0.98 -17.71
CA PRO A 171 9.00 -0.05 -17.39
C PRO A 171 7.61 -0.72 -17.50
N ARG A 172 6.64 -0.24 -16.72
CA ARG A 172 5.23 -0.65 -16.82
C ARG A 172 4.47 0.20 -17.82
N GLU A 173 3.35 -0.34 -18.28
CA GLU A 173 2.39 0.40 -19.12
C GLU A 173 1.79 1.58 -18.34
N VAL A 174 1.56 2.68 -19.05
CA VAL A 174 1.08 3.96 -18.51
C VAL A 174 -0.36 4.16 -18.97
N PHE A 175 -1.22 4.56 -18.06
CA PHE A 175 -2.63 4.87 -18.31
C PHE A 175 -2.96 6.25 -17.76
N MET A 176 -3.40 7.17 -18.61
CA MET A 176 -3.69 8.55 -18.19
C MET A 176 -4.90 8.65 -17.25
N GLN A 177 -5.80 7.68 -17.32
CA GLN A 177 -6.98 7.56 -16.49
C GLN A 177 -7.27 6.08 -16.23
N THR A 178 -7.98 5.78 -15.14
CA THR A 178 -8.44 4.43 -14.87
C THR A 178 -9.49 4.02 -15.92
N THR A 179 -9.30 2.85 -16.54
CA THR A 179 -10.19 2.35 -17.60
C THR A 179 -10.54 0.89 -17.39
N VAL A 180 -11.70 0.48 -17.91
CA VAL A 180 -12.11 -0.93 -17.93
C VAL A 180 -11.83 -1.50 -19.32
N ASP A 181 -11.10 -2.62 -19.37
CA ASP A 181 -10.93 -3.39 -20.61
C ASP A 181 -12.30 -3.98 -21.02
N PRO A 182 -12.83 -3.61 -22.19
CA PRO A 182 -14.16 -4.04 -22.62
C PRO A 182 -14.28 -5.55 -22.90
N LYS A 183 -13.16 -6.24 -23.13
CA LYS A 183 -13.15 -7.68 -23.42
C LYS A 183 -13.04 -8.51 -22.15
N THR A 184 -12.22 -8.04 -21.20
CA THR A 184 -11.88 -8.83 -20.01
C THR A 184 -12.58 -8.35 -18.75
N GLY A 185 -13.09 -7.11 -18.73
CA GLY A 185 -13.58 -6.45 -17.52
C GLY A 185 -12.46 -6.08 -16.55
N HIS A 186 -11.19 -6.11 -16.99
CA HIS A 186 -10.05 -5.76 -16.15
C HIS A 186 -9.97 -4.24 -15.94
N LEU A 187 -9.74 -3.83 -14.70
CA LEU A 187 -9.56 -2.42 -14.35
C LEU A 187 -8.07 -2.06 -14.48
N ASN A 188 -7.73 -1.31 -15.52
CA ASN A 188 -6.42 -0.71 -15.69
C ASN A 188 -6.39 0.59 -14.90
N MET A 189 -5.68 0.58 -13.76
CA MET A 189 -5.55 1.75 -12.90
C MET A 189 -4.79 2.88 -13.59
N LYS A 190 -5.16 4.13 -13.29
CA LYS A 190 -4.39 5.31 -13.65
C LYS A 190 -2.93 5.15 -13.19
N LYS A 191 -2.01 5.31 -14.14
CA LYS A 191 -0.58 5.18 -13.94
C LYS A 191 0.15 6.17 -14.82
N GLN A 192 0.67 7.24 -14.25
CA GLN A 192 1.46 8.24 -14.98
C GLN A 192 2.97 7.95 -14.93
N GLU A 193 3.41 7.11 -13.99
CA GLU A 193 4.83 6.81 -13.78
C GLU A 193 5.14 5.34 -14.04
N SER A 194 5.79 5.07 -15.18
CA SER A 194 6.13 3.71 -15.63
C SER A 194 7.16 3.00 -14.75
N SER A 195 7.93 3.76 -13.96
CA SER A 195 9.07 3.31 -13.17
C SER A 195 8.80 3.26 -11.67
N ILE A 196 7.52 3.19 -11.26
CA ILE A 196 7.12 2.94 -9.87
C ILE A 196 5.98 1.91 -9.81
N ASN A 197 5.77 1.33 -8.64
CA ASN A 197 4.55 0.56 -8.34
C ASN A 197 3.33 1.46 -8.29
N ASP A 198 2.15 0.87 -8.34
CA ASP A 198 1.01 1.56 -7.74
C ASP A 198 1.20 1.46 -6.23
N VAL A 199 1.03 2.58 -5.54
CA VAL A 199 1.39 2.73 -4.14
C VAL A 199 0.18 3.19 -3.36
N SER A 200 0.11 2.81 -2.09
CA SER A 200 -0.85 3.44 -1.18
C SER A 200 -0.14 4.56 -0.42
N PRO A 201 -0.45 5.85 -0.68
CA PRO A 201 0.26 6.98 -0.07
C PRO A 201 0.27 6.89 1.46
N VAL A 202 -0.86 6.52 2.07
CA VAL A 202 -0.99 6.38 3.53
C VAL A 202 -0.10 5.26 4.07
N VAL A 203 -0.09 4.09 3.41
CA VAL A 203 0.76 2.96 3.84
C VAL A 203 2.24 3.29 3.63
N THR A 204 2.59 3.94 2.53
CA THR A 204 3.96 4.42 2.22
C THR A 204 4.43 5.42 3.27
N ALA A 205 3.62 6.43 3.60
CA ALA A 205 3.95 7.45 4.58
C ALA A 205 4.09 6.88 6.00
N THR A 206 3.23 5.95 6.39
CA THR A 206 3.22 5.38 7.76
C THR A 206 4.31 4.34 7.97
N ASN A 207 4.64 3.53 6.94
CA ASN A 207 5.71 2.53 7.02
C ASN A 207 7.07 3.03 6.54
N ARG A 208 7.13 4.27 6.01
CA ARG A 208 8.36 4.93 5.54
C ARG A 208 9.09 4.15 4.45
N CYS A 209 8.35 3.42 3.63
CA CYS A 209 8.89 2.55 2.59
C CYS A 209 7.97 2.50 1.38
N ASN A 210 8.51 2.07 0.23
CA ASN A 210 7.71 1.79 -0.95
C ASN A 210 6.62 0.73 -0.67
N THR A 211 5.50 0.83 -1.40
CA THR A 211 4.42 -0.15 -1.40
C THR A 211 4.20 -0.71 -2.81
N ASP A 212 3.56 -1.87 -2.94
CA ASP A 212 3.10 -2.42 -4.23
C ASP A 212 1.65 -2.83 -4.06
N ALA A 213 0.75 -2.03 -4.63
CA ALA A 213 -0.68 -2.27 -4.65
C ALA A 213 -1.10 -2.78 -6.03
N ARG A 214 -2.00 -3.75 -6.08
CA ARG A 214 -2.56 -4.25 -7.34
C ARG A 214 -4.02 -4.60 -7.22
N CYS A 215 -4.80 -4.20 -8.21
CA CYS A 215 -6.18 -4.62 -8.37
C CYS A 215 -6.22 -6.02 -9.03
N LEU A 216 -6.79 -7.01 -8.33
CA LEU A 216 -6.95 -8.38 -8.83
C LEU A 216 -8.44 -8.70 -9.00
N LEU A 217 -8.92 -8.64 -10.24
CA LEU A 217 -10.33 -8.95 -10.58
C LEU A 217 -10.51 -10.33 -11.23
N SER A 218 -9.42 -11.06 -11.47
CA SER A 218 -9.46 -12.43 -11.98
C SER A 218 -9.53 -13.44 -10.85
N GLY A 219 -10.52 -14.35 -10.90
CA GLY A 219 -10.66 -15.43 -9.92
C GLY A 219 -9.40 -16.31 -9.79
N THR A 220 -8.65 -16.52 -10.88
CA THR A 220 -7.39 -17.28 -10.85
C THR A 220 -6.31 -16.52 -10.08
N SER A 221 -6.14 -15.23 -10.37
CA SER A 221 -5.14 -14.39 -9.69
C SER A 221 -5.46 -14.22 -8.21
N VAL A 222 -6.73 -14.01 -7.87
CA VAL A 222 -7.19 -13.90 -6.48
C VAL A 222 -6.94 -15.21 -5.73
N LYS A 223 -7.32 -16.37 -6.30
CA LYS A 223 -7.04 -17.68 -5.68
C LYS A 223 -5.54 -17.92 -5.48
N ALA A 224 -4.71 -17.56 -6.45
CA ALA A 224 -3.27 -17.71 -6.33
C ALA A 224 -2.68 -16.87 -5.19
N VAL A 225 -3.10 -15.61 -5.05
CA VAL A 225 -2.64 -14.73 -3.96
C VAL A 225 -3.19 -15.17 -2.61
N VAL A 226 -4.47 -15.52 -2.53
CA VAL A 226 -5.09 -16.05 -1.30
C VAL A 226 -4.38 -17.34 -0.87
N GLY A 227 -4.11 -18.26 -1.80
CA GLY A 227 -3.36 -19.49 -1.55
C GLY A 227 -1.96 -19.19 -1.03
N TYR A 228 -1.21 -18.31 -1.72
CA TYR A 228 0.11 -17.85 -1.28
C TYR A 228 0.07 -17.30 0.14
N VAL A 229 -0.79 -16.32 0.44
CA VAL A 229 -0.88 -15.71 1.77
C VAL A 229 -1.29 -16.75 2.81
N THR A 230 -2.23 -17.63 2.49
CA THR A 230 -2.67 -18.71 3.38
C THR A 230 -1.54 -19.69 3.67
N ASP A 231 -0.70 -20.04 2.70
CA ASP A 231 0.48 -20.87 2.92
C ASP A 231 1.40 -20.23 3.96
N TYR A 232 1.63 -18.90 3.89
CA TYR A 232 2.41 -18.20 4.93
C TYR A 232 1.72 -18.18 6.28
N ILE A 233 0.40 -17.97 6.32
CA ILE A 233 -0.36 -17.97 7.57
C ILE A 233 -0.36 -19.36 8.23
N THR A 234 -0.41 -20.41 7.43
CA THR A 234 -0.49 -21.80 7.88
C THR A 234 0.87 -22.48 8.01
N LYS A 235 1.98 -21.82 7.64
CA LYS A 235 3.33 -22.28 7.95
C LYS A 235 3.39 -22.59 9.45
N GLY A 236 3.53 -23.88 9.76
CA GLY A 236 3.48 -24.37 11.12
C GLY A 236 4.50 -23.66 12.02
N TRP A 237 4.22 -23.69 13.32
CA TRP A 237 5.11 -23.24 14.39
C TRP A 237 6.55 -23.77 14.20
N LEU A 238 7.51 -23.11 14.87
CA LEU A 238 8.90 -23.56 14.96
C LEU A 238 8.96 -25.09 15.05
N LYS A 239 9.76 -25.70 14.18
CA LYS A 239 9.89 -27.16 14.18
C LYS A 239 10.29 -27.58 15.60
N THR A 240 9.69 -28.64 16.12
CA THR A 240 9.86 -29.10 17.52
C THR A 240 11.33 -29.12 17.98
N HIS A 241 12.26 -29.49 17.10
CA HIS A 241 13.70 -29.46 17.42
C HIS A 241 14.27 -28.05 17.67
N GLN A 242 13.76 -27.01 16.99
CA GLN A 242 14.17 -25.62 17.21
C GLN A 242 13.69 -25.12 18.57
N VAL A 243 12.50 -25.54 19.00
CA VAL A 243 11.96 -25.27 20.34
C VAL A 243 12.81 -25.98 21.41
N PHE A 244 13.14 -27.25 21.20
CA PHE A 244 14.00 -28.00 22.13
C PHE A 244 15.43 -27.47 22.17
N SER A 245 16.00 -27.02 21.05
CA SER A 245 17.32 -26.38 21.03
C SER A 245 17.31 -25.07 21.81
N ALA A 246 16.30 -24.23 21.62
CA ALA A 246 16.17 -22.98 22.37
C ALA A 246 15.97 -23.20 23.88
N LEU A 247 15.19 -24.23 24.26
CA LEU A 247 15.05 -24.65 25.66
C LEU A 247 16.39 -25.12 26.23
N HIS A 248 17.07 -26.05 25.54
CA HIS A 248 18.39 -26.54 25.95
C HIS A 248 19.38 -25.39 26.18
N ASP A 249 19.48 -24.45 25.24
CA ASP A 249 20.43 -23.34 25.34
C ASP A 249 20.08 -22.33 26.44
N SER A 250 18.80 -22.22 26.81
CA SER A 250 18.35 -21.40 27.94
C SER A 250 18.64 -22.01 29.31
N PHE A 251 18.63 -23.34 29.41
CA PHE A 251 18.92 -24.10 30.63
C PHE A 251 20.39 -24.51 30.77
N SER A 252 21.19 -24.32 29.72
CA SER A 252 22.64 -24.60 29.70
C SER A 252 23.50 -23.37 29.99
N ARG A 253 22.91 -22.31 30.57
CA ARG A 253 23.62 -21.16 31.13
C ARG A 253 23.83 -21.32 32.63
#